data_AF-A0A3P7E9E6-F1
#
_entry.id   AF-A0A3P7E9E6-F1
#
_cell.length_a   1.000
_cell.length_b   1.000
_cell.length_c   1.000
_cell.angle_alpha   90.00
_cell.angle_beta   90.00
_cell.angle_gamma   90.00
#
_symmetry.space_group_name_H-M   'P 1'
#
loop_
_entity.id
_entity.type
_entity.pdbx_description
1 polymer ?
#
loop_
_entity_poly.entity_id
_entity_poly.type
_entity_poly.pdbx_seq_one_letter_code
_entity_poly.pdbx_strand_id
1 'polypeptide(L)' 'MGTDEKDVPIQKIFCEGEEANLECPIGRYIAIRLANYGRFTLGLCNPSHRTDLSTTCQNDRTLAIMKLR' A
#
# COMPACT_ATOMS: atom_id res chain seq x y z
N MET A 1 24.47 11.81 -8.28
CA MET A 1 23.74 10.53 -8.41
C MET A 1 22.33 10.87 -8.87
N GLY A 2 22.06 10.72 -10.17
CA GLY A 2 20.72 10.96 -10.72
C GLY A 2 19.86 9.74 -10.45
N THR A 3 18.78 9.90 -9.71
CA THR A 3 17.69 8.92 -9.69
C THR A 3 17.11 8.91 -11.10
N ASP A 4 17.30 7.82 -11.83
CA ASP A 4 16.58 7.58 -13.08
C ASP A 4 15.08 7.73 -12.77
N GLU A 5 14.34 8.47 -13.59
CA GLU A 5 12.91 8.76 -13.40
C GLU A 5 12.07 7.49 -13.15
N LYS A 6 12.59 6.32 -13.56
CA LYS A 6 11.95 5.03 -13.38
C LYS A 6 12.11 4.43 -11.98
N ASP A 7 12.88 5.04 -11.08
CA ASP A 7 13.05 4.58 -9.68
C ASP A 7 12.18 5.34 -8.68
N VAL A 8 11.28 6.20 -9.15
CA VAL A 8 10.29 6.87 -8.30
C VAL A 8 9.33 5.81 -7.70
N PRO A 9 9.20 5.74 -6.36
CA PRO A 9 8.29 4.80 -5.73
C PRO A 9 6.84 5.06 -6.15
N ILE A 10 6.14 3.99 -6.56
CA ILE A 10 4.71 4.04 -6.86
C ILE A 10 3.95 3.68 -5.58
N GLN A 11 2.95 4.49 -5.22
CA GLN A 11 2.00 4.18 -4.15
C GLN A 11 0.69 3.64 -4.75
N LYS A 12 0.18 2.56 -4.16
CA LYS A 12 -1.15 2.00 -4.45
C LYS A 12 -1.90 1.78 -3.15
N ILE A 13 -3.21 2.02 -3.17
CA ILE A 13 -4.12 1.90 -2.02
C ILE A 13 -5.29 1.06 -2.48
N PHE A 14 -5.64 0.08 -1.67
CA PHE A 14 -6.77 -0.83 -1.88
C PHE A 14 -7.59 -0.89 -0.60
N CYS A 15 -8.91 -0.93 -0.74
CA CYS A 15 -9.82 -1.06 0.38
C CYS A 15 -10.08 -2.53 0.72
N GLU A 16 -10.55 -2.78 1.94
CA GLU A 16 -10.87 -4.14 2.38
C GLU A 16 -11.93 -4.78 1.49
N GLY A 17 -11.65 -6.00 1.03
CA GLY A 17 -12.49 -6.75 0.09
C GLY A 17 -12.15 -6.53 -1.40
N GLU A 18 -11.31 -5.56 -1.73
CA GLU A 18 -10.83 -5.36 -3.10
C GLU A 18 -9.65 -6.29 -3.43
N GLU A 19 -9.56 -6.69 -4.70
CA GLU A 19 -8.38 -7.40 -5.21
C GLU A 19 -7.24 -6.40 -5.50
N ALA A 20 -6.09 -6.63 -4.86
CA ALA A 20 -4.92 -5.77 -4.99
C ALA A 20 -4.02 -6.22 -6.15
N ASN A 21 -4.07 -5.52 -7.28
CA ASN A 21 -3.23 -5.77 -8.44
C ASN A 21 -2.01 -4.83 -8.48
N LEU A 22 -0.81 -5.41 -8.47
CA LEU A 22 0.46 -4.70 -8.56
C LEU A 22 1.12 -5.00 -9.91
N GLU A 23 1.49 -3.96 -10.63
CA GLU A 23 2.05 -4.07 -11.98
C GLU A 23 3.34 -3.25 -12.10
N CYS A 24 4.24 -3.70 -12.97
CA CYS A 24 5.47 -3.00 -13.33
C CYS A 24 5.67 -3.05 -14.84
N PRO A 25 6.36 -2.05 -15.43
CA PRO A 25 6.71 -2.09 -16.84
C PRO A 25 7.54 -3.32 -17.22
N ILE A 26 7.49 -3.71 -18.49
CA ILE A 26 8.27 -4.84 -19.03
C ILE A 26 9.75 -4.66 -18.70
N GLY A 27 10.38 -5.74 -18.24
CA GLY A 27 11.79 -5.76 -17.84
C GLY A 27 12.07 -5.21 -16.43
N ARG A 28 11.02 -4.89 -15.65
CA ARG A 28 11.14 -4.51 -14.24
C ARG A 28 10.49 -5.54 -13.31
N TYR A 29 10.86 -5.44 -12.04
CA TYR A 29 10.34 -6.29 -10.97
C TYR A 29 9.68 -5.45 -9.90
N ILE A 30 8.67 -6.02 -9.25
CA ILE A 30 8.03 -5.41 -8.08
C ILE A 30 8.98 -5.54 -6.89
N ALA A 31 9.26 -4.42 -6.24
CA ALA A 31 10.06 -4.36 -5.02
C ALA A 31 9.31 -3.58 -3.94
N ILE A 32 8.60 -4.29 -3.05
CA ILE A 32 7.83 -3.66 -1.98
C ILE A 32 8.77 -3.09 -0.91
N ARG A 33 8.77 -1.76 -0.78
CA ARG A 33 9.57 -1.04 0.23
C ARG A 33 8.82 -0.85 1.54
N LEU A 34 7.53 -0.51 1.44
CA LEU A 34 6.63 -0.22 2.55
C LEU A 34 5.27 -0.84 2.25
N ALA A 35 4.61 -1.39 3.28
CA ALA A 35 3.25 -1.91 3.18
C ALA A 35 2.60 -1.91 4.56
N ASN A 36 1.31 -1.58 4.60
CA ASN A 36 0.49 -1.68 5.81
C ASN A 36 -0.91 -2.17 5.43
N TYR A 37 -1.40 -3.17 6.16
CA TYR A 37 -2.81 -3.54 6.18
C TYR A 37 -3.39 -2.96 7.47
N GLY A 38 -4.22 -1.93 7.33
CA GLY A 38 -4.71 -1.14 8.45
C GLY A 38 -5.24 0.21 8.00
N ARG A 39 -5.11 1.24 8.84
CA ARG A 39 -5.68 2.57 8.61
C ARG A 39 -4.86 3.66 9.29
N PHE A 40 -4.37 4.62 8.50
CA PHE A 40 -3.69 5.83 8.97
C PHE A 40 -4.46 7.13 8.71
N THR A 41 -5.59 7.07 8.00
CA THR A 41 -6.43 8.23 7.70
C THR A 41 -7.90 7.85 7.67
N LEU A 42 -8.77 8.79 8.06
CA LEU A 42 -10.22 8.67 7.96
C LEU A 42 -10.74 8.94 6.54
N GLY A 43 -9.93 9.53 5.65
CA GLY A 43 -10.36 9.92 4.30
C GLY A 43 -10.35 8.79 3.27
N LEU A 44 -9.66 7.68 3.55
CA LEU A 44 -9.56 6.53 2.64
C LEU A 44 -10.38 5.36 3.17
N CYS A 45 -11.05 4.61 2.28
CA CYS A 45 -11.80 3.41 2.65
C CYS A 45 -12.76 3.62 3.84
N ASN A 46 -13.50 4.73 3.85
CA ASN A 46 -14.44 5.12 4.91
C ASN A 46 -15.73 5.72 4.29
N PRO A 47 -16.52 4.90 3.59
CA PRO A 47 -17.68 5.40 2.83
C PRO A 47 -18.78 5.99 3.73
N SER A 48 -18.86 5.58 4.99
CA SER A 48 -19.87 6.06 5.95
C SER A 48 -19.39 7.27 6.78
N HIS A 49 -18.23 7.85 6.47
CA HIS A 49 -17.66 9.00 7.17
C HIS A 49 -17.62 8.85 8.70
N ARG A 50 -17.35 7.63 9.17
CA ARG A 50 -17.20 7.35 10.60
C ARG A 50 -15.96 8.06 11.13
N THR A 51 -16.11 8.78 12.25
CA THR A 51 -15.02 9.53 12.90
C THR A 51 -14.43 8.80 14.10
N ASP A 52 -15.05 7.71 14.52
CA ASP A 52 -14.63 6.86 15.65
C ASP A 52 -13.70 5.72 15.23
N LEU A 53 -13.34 5.63 13.95
CA LEU A 53 -12.38 4.63 13.45
C LEU A 53 -10.95 4.96 13.92
N SER A 54 -10.19 3.93 14.28
CA SER A 54 -8.78 4.09 14.64
C SER A 54 -7.91 4.44 13.43
N THR A 55 -7.12 5.51 13.55
CA THR A 55 -6.08 5.91 12.58
C THR A 55 -4.67 5.46 12.99
N THR A 56 -4.56 4.59 13.98
CA THR A 56 -3.29 3.95 14.40
C THR A 56 -3.29 2.45 14.14
N CYS A 57 -4.30 1.95 13.41
CA CYS A 57 -4.43 0.55 13.06
C CYS A 57 -3.35 0.17 12.04
N GLN A 58 -2.44 -0.72 12.44
CA GLN A 58 -1.34 -1.18 11.61
C GLN A 58 -1.04 -2.65 11.88
N ASN A 59 -0.39 -3.29 10.91
CA ASN A 59 0.05 -4.67 11.04
C ASN A 59 1.50 -4.82 10.58
N ASP A 60 2.39 -5.05 11.55
CA ASP A 60 3.85 -5.15 11.35
C ASP A 60 4.26 -6.32 10.45
N ARG A 61 3.39 -7.33 10.29
CA ARG A 61 3.66 -8.48 9.40
C ARG A 61 3.32 -8.19 7.94
N THR A 62 2.60 -7.12 7.64
CA THR A 62 2.12 -6.83 6.28
C THR A 62 3.27 -6.84 5.27
N LEU A 63 4.36 -6.14 5.58
CA LEU A 63 5.51 -6.05 4.67
C LEU A 63 6.14 -7.41 4.40
N ALA A 64 6.27 -8.25 5.41
CA ALA A 64 6.81 -9.59 5.25
C ALA A 64 5.89 -10.46 4.38
N ILE A 65 4.58 -10.40 4.62
CA ILE A 65 3.59 -11.16 3.84
C ILE A 65 3.59 -10.71 2.37
N MET A 66 3.61 -9.40 2.11
CA MET A 66 3.61 -8.85 0.75
C MET A 66 4.90 -9.16 -0.04
N LYS A 67 6.02 -9.40 0.64
CA LYS A 67 7.28 -9.81 -0.01
C LYS A 67 7.34 -11.30 -0.35
N LEU A 68 6.41 -12.11 0.15
CA LEU A 68 6.34 -13.56 -0.08
C LEU A 68 5.38 -13.94 -1.22
N ARG A 69 4.70 -12.97 -1.82
CA ARG A 69 3.76 -13.15 -2.94
C ARG A 69 4.31 -12.49 -4.18
#